data_AF-A0A958I4U8-F1
#
_entry.id   AF-A0A958I4U8-F1
#
_cell.length_a   1.000
_cell.length_b   1.000
_cell.length_c   1.000
_cell.angle_alpha   90.00
_cell.angle_beta   90.00
_cell.angle_gamma   90.00
#
_symmetry.space_group_name_H-M   'P 1'
#
loop_
_entity.id
_entity.type
_entity.pdbx_description
1 polymer ?
#
loop_
_entity_poly.entity_id
_entity_poly.type
_entity_poly.pdbx_seq_one_letter_code
_entity_poly.pdbx_strand_id
1 'polypeptide(L)' 'MAQYEHLPIYKKAYDLTLYFEQIVRNFSRYHKYTVGTELRQHSREALRLLPRGN' A
#
# COMPACT_ATOMS: atom_id res chain seq x y z
N MET A 1 8.66 10.68 -24.20
CA MET A 1 7.90 11.40 -23.17
C MET A 1 7.07 10.38 -22.40
N ALA A 2 7.64 9.78 -21.35
CA ALA A 2 6.99 8.70 -20.58
C ALA A 2 7.39 8.73 -19.08
N GLN A 3 7.76 9.91 -18.58
CA GLN A 3 8.28 10.05 -17.21
C GLN A 3 7.23 10.54 -16.20
N TYR A 4 6.06 11.02 -16.66
CA TYR A 4 5.07 11.66 -15.77
C TYR A 4 3.80 10.83 -15.48
N GLU A 5 3.53 9.74 -16.21
CA GLU A 5 2.32 8.94 -15.95
C GLU A 5 2.45 7.93 -14.80
N HIS A 6 3.68 7.50 -14.47
CA HIS A 6 3.92 6.59 -13.35
C HIS A 6 3.82 7.28 -11.98
N LEU A 7 4.07 8.59 -11.90
CA LEU A 7 3.99 9.38 -10.68
C LEU A 7 2.57 9.40 -10.06
N PRO A 8 1.49 9.66 -10.83
CA PRO A 8 0.11 9.59 -10.33
C PRO A 8 -0.28 8.21 -9.80
N ILE A 9 0.06 7.14 -10.53
CA ILE A 9 -0.31 5.77 -10.15
C ILE A 9 0.45 5.34 -8.91
N TYR A 10 1.75 5.60 -8.86
CA TYR A 10 2.57 5.35 -7.68
C TYR A 10 2.05 6.10 -6.46
N LYS A 11 1.72 7.39 -6.61
CA LYS A 11 1.14 8.19 -5.53
C LYS A 11 -0.18 7.59 -5.04
N LYS A 12 -1.09 7.22 -5.94
CA LYS A 12 -2.38 6.62 -5.57
C LYS A 12 -2.22 5.28 -4.85
N ALA A 13 -1.28 4.45 -5.27
CA ALA A 13 -1.00 3.20 -4.58
C ALA A 13 -0.33 3.41 -3.21
N TYR A 14 0.52 4.43 -3.10
CA TYR A 14 1.08 4.83 -1.81
C TYR A 14 0.00 5.36 -0.85
N ASP A 15 -0.90 6.23 -1.33
CA ASP A 15 -2.05 6.73 -0.57
C ASP A 15 -2.94 5.57 -0.09
N LEU A 16 -3.17 4.57 -0.96
CA LEU A 16 -3.91 3.35 -0.61
C LEU A 16 -3.20 2.53 0.47
N THR A 17 -1.87 2.42 0.40
CA THR A 17 -1.07 1.73 1.43
C THR A 17 -1.20 2.43 2.78
N LEU A 18 -1.13 3.77 2.81
CA LEU A 18 -1.33 4.55 4.02
C LEU A 18 -2.74 4.40 4.59
N TYR A 19 -3.75 4.36 3.72
CA TYR A 19 -5.13 4.12 4.12
C TYR A 19 -5.29 2.76 4.83
N PHE A 20 -4.67 1.70 4.30
CA PHE A 20 -4.69 0.40 4.98
C PHE A 20 -3.95 0.42 6.32
N GLU A 21 -2.82 1.11 6.44
CA GLU A 21 -2.13 1.27 7.72
C GLU A 21 -3.02 1.94 8.79
N GLN A 22 -3.80 2.96 8.38
CA GLN A 22 -4.76 3.63 9.26
C GLN A 22 -5.92 2.70 9.66
N ILE A 23 -6.46 1.91 8.74
CA ILE A 23 -7.50 0.92 9.06
C ILE A 23 -6.97 -0.10 10.06
N VAL A 24 -5.82 -0.73 9.78
CA VAL A 24 -5.30 -1.81 10.63
C VAL A 24 -4.86 -1.30 12.00
N ARG A 25 -4.49 -0.01 12.13
CA ARG A 25 -4.26 0.62 13.44
C ARG A 25 -5.46 0.44 14.39
N ASN A 26 -6.68 0.46 13.85
CA ASN A 26 -7.92 0.36 14.62
C ASN A 26 -8.41 -1.08 14.85
N PHE A 27 -7.72 -2.09 14.31
CA PHE A 27 -8.09 -3.49 14.53
C PHE A 27 -7.85 -3.92 15.98
N SER A 28 -8.75 -4.78 16.49
CA SER A 28 -8.53 -5.53 17.73
C SER A 28 -7.30 -6.42 17.60
N ARG A 29 -6.70 -6.78 18.75
CA ARG A 29 -5.42 -7.52 18.78
C ARG A 29 -5.45 -8.80 17.94
N TYR A 30 -6.55 -9.54 18.02
CA TYR A 30 -6.74 -10.81 17.30
C TYR A 30 -6.66 -10.64 15.78
N HIS A 31 -7.35 -9.64 15.23
CA HIS A 31 -7.34 -9.36 13.79
C HIS A 31 -6.11 -8.58 13.33
N LYS A 32 -5.50 -7.78 14.21
CA LYS A 32 -4.35 -6.94 13.90
C LYS A 32 -3.12 -7.75 13.47
N TYR A 33 -2.90 -8.91 14.11
CA TYR A 33 -1.73 -9.75 13.84
C TYR A 33 -1.99 -10.87 12.81
N THR A 34 -3.26 -11.16 12.52
CA THR A 34 -3.67 -12.08 11.46
C THR A 34 -3.89 -11.28 10.16
N VAL A 35 -5.14 -10.95 9.86
CA VAL A 35 -5.57 -10.22 8.65
C VAL A 35 -4.84 -8.88 8.51
N GLY A 36 -4.59 -8.19 9.61
CA GLY A 36 -3.90 -6.91 9.61
C GLY A 36 -2.43 -6.99 9.18
N THR A 37 -1.76 -8.11 9.40
CA THR A 37 -0.38 -8.32 8.93
C THR A 37 -0.37 -8.59 7.43
N GLU A 38 -1.25 -9.47 6.95
CA GLU A 38 -1.39 -9.81 5.54
C GLU A 38 -1.77 -8.59 4.69
N LEU A 39 -2.71 -7.77 5.17
CA LEU A 39 -3.16 -6.58 4.46
C LEU A 39 -2.02 -5.57 4.25
N ARG A 40 -1.19 -5.35 5.29
CA ARG A 40 0.00 -4.49 5.18
C ARG A 40 1.06 -5.05 4.25
N GLN A 41 1.24 -6.37 4.25
CA GLN A 41 2.21 -7.02 3.40
C GLN A 41 1.80 -6.87 1.93
N HIS A 42 0.56 -7.24 1.60
CA HIS A 42 0.05 -7.17 0.23
C HIS A 42 -0.04 -5.74 -0.29
N SER A 43 -0.39 -4.75 0.55
CA SER A 43 -0.39 -3.35 0.13
C SER A 43 1.01 -2.86 -0.28
N ARG A 44 2.05 -3.28 0.46
CA ARG A 44 3.44 -2.93 0.14
C ARG A 44 3.96 -3.69 -1.08
N GLU A 45 3.55 -4.93 -1.26
CA GLU A 45 3.86 -5.72 -2.48
C GLU A 45 3.25 -5.08 -3.72
N ALA A 46 1.98 -4.67 -3.65
CA ALA A 46 1.32 -3.94 -4.73
C ALA A 46 2.09 -2.67 -5.12
N LEU A 47 2.59 -1.91 -4.13
CA LEU A 47 3.42 -0.73 -4.37
C LEU A 47 4.78 -1.07 -5.02
N ARG A 48 5.36 -2.24 -4.73
CA ARG A 48 6.63 -2.70 -5.33
C ARG A 48 6.48 -3.18 -6.77
N LEU A 49 5.32 -3.70 -7.13
CA LEU A 49 5.02 -4.15 -8.49
C LEU A 49 4.83 -2.98 -9.46
N LEU A 50 4.53 -1.79 -8.94
CA LEU A 50 4.48 -0.59 -9.77
C LEU A 50 5.87 -0.22 -10.26
N PRO A 51 6.03 0.15 -11.54
CA PRO A 51 7.29 0.67 -12.06
C PRO A 51 7.72 1.87 -11.21
N ARG A 52 8.78 1.69 -10.42
CA ARG A 52 9.48 2.81 -9.81
C ARG A 52 10.16 3.52 -10.98
N GLY A 53 9.60 4.65 -11.41
CA GLY A 53 10.12 5.41 -12.54
C GLY A 53 11.64 5.48 -12.48
N ASN A 54 12.29 5.06 -13.55
CA ASN A 54 13.73 5.13 -13.74
C ASN A 54 14.12 6.51 -14.29
#